data_AF-A0A4U2D5A5-F1
#
_entry.id   AF-A0A4U2D5A5-F1
#
_cell.length_a   1.000
_cell.length_b   1.000
_cell.length_c   1.000
_cell.angle_alpha   90.00
_cell.angle_beta   90.00
_cell.angle_gamma   90.00
#
_symmetry.space_group_name_H-M   'P 1'
#
loop_
_entity.id
_entity.type
_entity.pdbx_description
1 polymer ?
#
loop_
_entity_poly.entity_id
_entity_poly.type
_entity_poly.pdbx_seq_one_letter_code
_entity_poly.pdbx_strand_id
1 'polypeptide(L)' 'MSINSDNPFAQRCLPPKRLELPSAKKRSNKDKVTHQVKRRIEILEERCAWQREWGMTLDDETLQ' A
#
# COMPACT_ATOMS: atom_id res chain seq x y z
N MET A 1 -2.01 -24.67 33.25
CA MET A 1 -3.13 -25.51 32.79
C MET A 1 -2.99 -25.67 31.29
N SER A 2 -2.84 -26.90 30.81
CA SER A 2 -2.65 -27.21 29.38
C SER A 2 -3.96 -26.94 28.63
N ILE A 3 -3.90 -26.12 27.59
CA ILE A 3 -5.06 -25.70 26.77
C ILE A 3 -5.45 -26.75 25.73
N ASN A 4 -4.70 -27.86 25.67
CA ASN A 4 -4.92 -28.91 24.70
C ASN A 4 -5.99 -29.85 25.26
N SER A 5 -7.25 -29.44 25.17
CA SER A 5 -8.36 -30.38 25.27
C SER A 5 -8.30 -31.30 24.05
N ASP A 6 -8.21 -32.61 24.27
CA ASP A 6 -8.28 -33.64 23.22
C ASP A 6 -9.65 -33.69 22.50
N ASN A 7 -10.51 -32.70 22.74
CA ASN A 7 -11.81 -32.56 22.11
C ASN A 7 -11.68 -31.90 20.72
N PRO A 8 -12.06 -32.59 19.63
CA PRO A 8 -11.97 -32.04 18.28
C PRO A 8 -12.86 -30.80 18.05
N PHE A 9 -13.93 -30.63 18.84
CA PHE A 9 -14.78 -29.45 18.75
C PHE A 9 -14.13 -28.20 19.37
N ALA A 10 -13.38 -28.38 20.46
CA ALA A 10 -12.71 -27.26 21.12
C ALA A 10 -11.66 -26.60 20.21
N GLN A 11 -10.97 -27.39 19.38
CA GLN A 11 -10.02 -26.88 18.38
C GLN A 11 -10.67 -26.01 17.30
N ARG A 12 -11.94 -26.29 16.95
CA ARG A 12 -12.70 -25.49 15.96
C ARG A 12 -13.19 -24.17 16.52
N CYS A 13 -13.37 -24.10 17.84
CA CYS A 13 -13.78 -22.89 18.55
C CYS A 13 -12.59 -21.98 18.91
N LEU A 14 -11.34 -22.43 18.72
CA LEU A 14 -10.19 -21.58 18.91
C LEU A 14 -10.16 -20.48 17.84
N PRO A 15 -9.87 -19.22 18.21
CA PRO A 15 -9.70 -18.16 17.23
C PRO A 15 -8.59 -18.57 16.23
N PRO A 16 -8.73 -18.21 14.94
CA PRO A 16 -7.72 -18.51 13.94
C PRO A 16 -6.36 -18.07 14.46
N LYS A 17 -5.39 -19.01 14.46
CA LYS A 17 -4.03 -18.73 14.89
C LYS A 17 -3.53 -17.56 14.06
N ARG A 18 -3.31 -16.41 14.71
CA ARG A 18 -2.81 -15.22 14.01
C ARG A 18 -1.47 -15.61 13.42
N LEU A 19 -1.43 -15.80 12.10
CA LEU A 19 -0.18 -15.89 11.38
C LEU A 19 0.49 -14.55 11.65
N GLU A 20 1.58 -14.56 12.42
CA GLU A 20 2.41 -13.37 12.58
C GLU A 20 2.93 -13.01 11.20
N LEU A 21 2.19 -12.11 10.54
CA LEU A 21 2.67 -11.46 9.34
C LEU A 21 4.03 -10.86 9.71
N PRO A 22 5.06 -11.08 8.88
CA PRO A 22 6.37 -10.52 9.16
C PRO A 22 6.18 -9.03 9.41
N SER A 23 6.73 -8.54 10.53
CA SER A 23 6.57 -7.13 10.91
C SER A 23 6.86 -6.26 9.70
N ALA A 24 5.91 -5.39 9.36
CA ALA A 24 6.02 -4.55 8.18
C ALA A 24 7.39 -3.86 8.23
N LYS A 25 8.27 -4.21 7.29
CA LYS A 25 9.65 -3.70 7.26
C LYS A 25 9.55 -2.19 7.30
N LYS A 26 10.05 -1.56 8.37
CA LYS A 26 9.99 -0.11 8.55
C LYS A 26 10.66 0.52 7.33
N ARG A 27 9.87 1.04 6.39
CA ARG A 27 10.38 1.69 5.18
C ARG A 27 11.21 2.89 5.63
N SER A 28 12.42 3.01 5.09
CA SER A 28 13.27 4.15 5.39
C SER A 28 12.57 5.44 4.93
N ASN A 29 12.80 6.55 5.64
CA ASN A 29 12.30 7.86 5.17
C ASN A 29 12.81 8.17 3.76
N LYS A 30 14.02 7.69 3.42
CA LYS A 30 14.56 7.78 2.06
C LYS A 30 13.67 7.08 1.03
N ASP A 31 13.22 5.86 1.33
CA ASP A 31 12.37 5.07 0.42
C ASP A 31 11.03 5.75 0.19
N LYS A 32 10.47 6.39 1.23
CA LYS A 32 9.22 7.16 1.13
C LYS A 32 9.39 8.37 0.20
N VAL A 33 10.47 9.13 0.36
CA VAL A 33 10.78 10.28 -0.48
C VAL A 33 11.00 9.84 -1.93
N THR A 34 11.79 8.80 -2.16
CA THR A 34 12.02 8.27 -3.52
C THR A 34 10.72 7.81 -4.17
N HIS A 35 9.85 7.11 -3.44
CA HIS A 35 8.54 6.70 -3.95
C HIS A 35 7.65 7.91 -4.28
N GLN A 36 7.66 8.95 -3.43
CA GLN A 36 6.87 10.16 -3.66
C GLN A 36 7.32 10.89 -4.93
N VAL A 37 8.64 11.00 -5.15
CA VAL A 37 9.21 11.60 -6.37
C VAL A 37 8.79 10.79 -7.61
N LYS A 38 8.96 9.46 -7.59
CA LYS A 38 8.55 8.59 -8.70
C LYS A 38 7.07 8.76 -9.05
N ARG A 39 6.20 8.73 -8.03
CA ARG A 39 4.77 8.93 -8.22
C ARG A 39 4.44 10.30 -8.81
N ARG A 40 5.15 11.36 -8.41
CA ARG A 40 4.94 12.70 -8.96
C ARG A 40 5.34 12.77 -10.43
N ILE A 41 6.43 12.12 -10.82
CA ILE A 41 6.87 12.02 -12.21
C ILE A 41 5.82 11.29 -13.05
N GLU A 42 5.34 10.12 -12.61
CA GLU A 42 4.31 9.35 -13.32
C GLU A 42 3.04 10.16 -13.57
N ILE A 43 2.58 10.93 -12.57
CA ILE A 43 1.40 11.81 -12.72
C ILE A 43 1.65 12.89 -13.78
N LEU A 44 2.86 13.47 -13.83
CA LEU A 44 3.20 14.48 -14.82
C LEU A 44 3.31 13.89 -16.22
N GLU A 45 3.88 12.69 -16.36
CA GLU A 45 4.00 11.98 -17.64
C GLU A 45 2.62 11.61 -18.19
N GLU A 46 1.73 11.07 -17.35
CA GLU A 46 0.36 10.76 -17.73
C GLU A 46 -0.36 12.02 -18.22
N ARG A 47 -0.25 13.13 -17.49
CA ARG A 47 -0.83 14.42 -17.89
C ARG A 47 -0.28 14.93 -19.22
N CYS A 48 1.05 14.85 -19.42
CA CYS A 48 1.67 15.22 -20.69
C CYS A 48 1.16 14.36 -21.86
N ALA A 49 0.92 13.07 -21.61
CA ALA A 49 0.34 12.18 -22.61
C ALA A 49 -1.10 12.60 -22.95
N TRP A 50 -1.93 12.86 -21.94
CA TRP A 50 -3.30 13.37 -22.12
C TRP A 50 -3.32 14.70 -22.89
N GLN A 51 -2.42 15.63 -22.57
CA GLN A 51 -2.31 16.91 -23.29
C GLN A 51 -1.90 16.70 -24.76
N ARG A 52 -0.94 15.82 -25.03
CA ARG A 52 -0.48 15.54 -26.39
C ARG A 52 -1.59 14.92 -27.25
N GLU A 53 -2.37 14.02 -26.67
CA GLU A 53 -3.37 13.25 -27.42
C GLU A 53 -4.71 13.99 -27.55
N TRP A 54 -5.10 14.79 -26.54
CA TRP A 54 -6.43 15.41 -26.48
C TRP A 54 -6.42 16.94 -26.46
N GLY A 55 -5.24 17.59 -26.48
CA GLY A 55 -5.11 19.04 -26.60
C GLY A 55 -5.57 19.84 -25.37
N MET A 56 -5.62 19.22 -24.19
CA MET A 56 -6.04 19.93 -22.97
C MET A 56 -5.01 20.97 -22.52
N THR A 57 -5.43 22.23 -22.38
CA THR A 57 -4.65 23.29 -21.75
C THR A 57 -4.72 23.13 -20.23
N LEU A 58 -3.58 22.91 -19.58
CA LEU A 58 -3.52 22.68 -18.14
C LEU A 58 -3.20 24.02 -17.43
N ASP A 59 -4.11 24.49 -16.59
CA ASP A 59 -3.81 25.61 -15.69
C ASP A 59 -2.94 25.14 -14.51
N ASP A 60 -1.82 25.83 -14.29
CA ASP A 60 -0.80 25.55 -13.26
C ASP A 60 -1.33 25.63 -11.81
N GLU A 61 -2.55 26.15 -11.61
CA GLU A 61 -3.22 26.30 -10.32
C GLU A 61 -3.57 24.96 -9.63
N THR A 62 -3.58 23.84 -10.37
CA THR A 62 -3.92 22.51 -9.82
C THR A 62 -2.74 21.79 -9.14
N LEU A 63 -1.62 22.49 -8.93
CA LEU A 63 -0.33 21.92 -8.54
C LEU A 63 0.04 22.12 -7.06
N GLN A 64 -0.93 22.36 -6.18
CA GLN A 64 -0.72 22.36 -4.72
C GLN A 64 -0.54 20.94 -4.13
#